data_AF-A0A8H5XSD2-F1
#
_entry.id   AF-A0A8H5XSD2-F1
#
_cell.length_a   1.000
_cell.length_b   1.000
_cell.length_c   1.000
_cell.angle_alpha   90.00
_cell.angle_beta   90.00
_cell.angle_gamma   90.00
#
_symmetry.space_group_name_H-M   'P 1'
#
loop_
_entity.id
_entity.type
_entity.pdbx_description
1 polymer ?
#
loop_
_entity_poly.entity_id
_entity_poly.type
_entity_poly.pdbx_seq_one_letter_code
_entity_poly.pdbx_strand_id
1 'polypeptide(L)'
;MRDIIPRLEAFAAILPKYANELNNVKLRLAHKDLHFANMMVDPASGKITGILDWEFAGVVPYPNWNPRSSFLWNGIDTSESLEEKYRLLEVFRKRCKEKGCTLFEETEYTSPLQESMQRAVDFLRAIVEVSPRGQRQELVQGWKDTVLENIAKFGA
;
A
#
# COMPACT_ATOMS: atom_id res chain seq x y z
N MET A 1 13.41 -16.76 -9.75
CA MET A 1 12.70 -15.59 -10.34
C MET A 1 12.64 -15.64 -11.86
N ARG A 2 13.74 -15.95 -12.59
CA ARG A 2 13.67 -16.06 -14.06
C ARG A 2 12.62 -17.06 -14.56
N ASP A 3 12.40 -18.11 -13.79
CA ASP A 3 11.43 -19.18 -14.05
C ASP A 3 9.97 -18.71 -14.08
N ILE A 4 9.63 -17.59 -13.44
CA ILE A 4 8.25 -17.08 -13.41
C ILE A 4 7.98 -15.96 -14.41
N ILE A 5 9.00 -15.46 -15.11
CA ILE A 5 8.87 -14.35 -16.08
C ILE A 5 7.78 -14.61 -17.11
N PRO A 6 7.71 -15.79 -17.79
CA PRO A 6 6.67 -16.03 -18.79
C PRO A 6 5.24 -15.92 -18.24
N ARG A 7 5.03 -16.29 -16.97
CA ARG A 7 3.73 -16.18 -16.29
C ARG A 7 3.39 -14.72 -15.95
N LEU A 8 4.39 -13.94 -15.54
CA LEU A 8 4.22 -12.50 -15.31
C LEU A 8 3.89 -11.75 -16.60
N GLU A 9 4.51 -12.12 -17.72
CA GLU A 9 4.21 -11.57 -19.04
C GLU A 9 2.79 -11.92 -19.49
N ALA A 10 2.38 -13.20 -19.31
CA ALA A 10 1.02 -13.64 -19.60
C ALA A 10 -0.02 -12.90 -18.73
N PHE A 11 0.29 -12.71 -17.45
CA PHE A 11 -0.52 -11.92 -16.54
C PHE A 11 -0.67 -10.47 -17.01
N ALA A 12 0.44 -9.79 -17.32
CA ALA A 12 0.40 -8.42 -17.83
C ALA A 12 -0.44 -8.29 -19.12
N ALA A 13 -0.33 -9.28 -20.01
CA ALA A 13 -1.07 -9.31 -21.27
C ALA A 13 -2.58 -9.53 -21.10
N ILE A 14 -3.04 -10.17 -20.00
CA ILE A 14 -4.46 -10.46 -19.78
C ILE A 14 -5.19 -9.37 -18.99
N LEU A 15 -4.48 -8.54 -18.22
CA LEU A 15 -5.07 -7.44 -17.44
C LEU A 15 -6.01 -6.52 -18.23
N PRO A 16 -5.74 -6.12 -19.49
CA PRO A 16 -6.67 -5.29 -20.26
C PRO A 16 -8.07 -5.89 -20.43
N LYS A 17 -8.19 -7.23 -20.44
CA LYS A 17 -9.51 -7.90 -20.54
C LYS A 17 -10.40 -7.66 -19.31
N TYR A 18 -9.78 -7.37 -18.16
CA TYR A 18 -10.47 -7.10 -16.90
C TYR A 18 -10.50 -5.61 -16.55
N ALA A 19 -10.10 -4.72 -17.46
CA ALA A 19 -9.90 -3.29 -17.16
C ALA A 19 -11.11 -2.61 -16.52
N ASN A 20 -12.33 -2.93 -16.96
CA ASN A 20 -13.55 -2.33 -16.38
C ASN A 20 -13.73 -2.68 -14.90
N GLU A 21 -13.39 -3.90 -14.50
CA GLU A 21 -13.50 -4.35 -13.11
C GLU A 21 -12.32 -3.84 -12.28
N LEU A 22 -11.10 -3.98 -12.82
CA LEU A 22 -9.86 -3.60 -12.12
C LEU A 22 -9.76 -2.09 -11.91
N ASN A 23 -10.24 -1.28 -12.85
CA ASN A 23 -10.23 0.17 -12.79
C ASN A 23 -11.50 0.77 -12.17
N ASN A 24 -12.43 -0.05 -11.67
CA ASN A 24 -13.61 0.44 -10.94
C ASN A 24 -13.21 0.93 -9.55
N VAL A 25 -12.50 2.06 -9.48
CA VAL A 25 -11.99 2.66 -8.25
C VAL A 25 -12.23 4.15 -8.24
N LYS A 26 -12.48 4.69 -7.05
CA LYS A 26 -12.39 6.13 -6.84
C LYS A 26 -10.92 6.55 -6.92
N LEU A 27 -10.65 7.68 -7.56
CA LEU A 27 -9.34 8.31 -7.55
C LEU A 27 -9.28 9.38 -6.47
N ARG A 28 -8.12 9.52 -5.82
CA ARG A 28 -7.85 10.56 -4.81
C ARG A 28 -6.48 11.15 -5.02
N LEU A 29 -6.35 12.45 -4.73
CA LEU A 29 -5.05 13.06 -4.50
C LEU A 29 -4.48 12.51 -3.20
N ALA A 30 -3.32 11.88 -3.29
CA ALA A 30 -2.56 11.40 -2.14
C ALA A 30 -1.18 12.06 -2.12
N HIS A 31 -0.68 12.37 -0.94
CA HIS A 31 0.66 12.89 -0.73
C HIS A 31 1.75 11.85 -1.02
N LYS A 32 1.43 10.56 -0.89
CA LYS A 32 2.31 9.39 -1.08
C LYS A 32 3.53 9.28 -0.17
N ASP A 33 3.83 10.33 0.60
CA ASP A 33 4.86 10.34 1.64
C ASP A 33 4.44 11.15 2.87
N LEU A 34 3.16 11.03 3.24
CA LEU A 34 2.67 11.68 4.45
C LEU A 34 3.19 10.90 5.66
N HIS A 35 3.96 11.55 6.54
CA HIS A 35 4.45 11.04 7.83
C HIS A 35 4.75 12.21 8.77
N PHE A 36 5.02 11.96 10.05
CA PHE A 36 5.15 13.05 11.04
C PHE A 36 6.25 14.06 10.72
N ALA A 37 7.35 13.66 10.08
CA ALA A 37 8.39 14.60 9.66
C ALA A 37 7.94 15.58 8.55
N ASN A 38 6.85 15.27 7.82
CA ASN A 38 6.25 16.11 6.79
C ASN A 38 5.04 16.90 7.31
N MET A 39 4.88 17.02 8.64
CA MET A 39 3.78 17.73 9.28
C MET A 39 4.33 18.82 10.20
N MET A 40 3.93 20.07 9.97
CA MET A 40 4.20 21.16 10.89
C MET A 40 3.09 21.24 11.94
N VAL A 41 3.49 21.39 13.20
CA VAL A 41 2.56 21.50 14.34
C VAL A 41 2.94 22.73 15.16
N ASP A 42 1.95 23.54 15.50
CA ASP A 42 2.12 24.59 16.50
C ASP A 42 2.25 23.96 17.90
N PRO A 43 3.39 24.11 18.60
CA PRO A 43 3.60 23.46 19.89
C PRO A 43 2.67 23.97 20.99
N ALA A 44 2.17 25.21 20.89
CA ALA A 44 1.29 25.79 21.90
C ALA A 44 -0.13 25.20 21.84
N SER A 45 -0.67 25.01 20.62
CA SER A 45 -2.05 24.52 20.43
C SER A 45 -2.15 23.05 20.03
N GLY A 46 -1.05 22.42 19.62
CA GLY A 46 -1.02 21.06 19.06
C GLY A 46 -1.72 20.94 17.70
N LYS A 47 -2.04 22.06 17.04
CA LYS A 47 -2.69 22.06 15.73
C LYS A 47 -1.68 21.87 14.60
N ILE A 48 -2.05 21.08 13.61
CA ILE A 48 -1.31 20.97 12.35
C ILE A 48 -1.44 22.31 11.61
N THR A 49 -0.32 22.95 11.30
CA THR A 49 -0.26 24.25 10.61
C THR A 49 0.16 24.12 9.16
N GLY A 50 0.73 22.99 8.76
CA GLY A 50 1.07 22.74 7.36
C GLY A 50 1.48 21.29 7.10
N ILE A 51 1.37 20.91 5.83
CA ILE A 51 1.85 19.64 5.29
C ILE A 51 2.92 19.97 4.25
N LEU A 52 4.13 19.46 4.46
CA LEU A 52 5.32 19.73 3.66
C LEU A 52 5.55 18.63 2.63
N ASP A 53 6.43 18.88 1.67
CA ASP A 53 7.02 17.85 0.81
C ASP A 53 6.03 17.08 -0.10
N TRP A 54 5.34 17.83 -0.96
CA TRP A 54 4.37 17.29 -1.92
C TRP A 54 5.01 16.69 -3.19
N GLU A 55 6.33 16.46 -3.23
CA GLU A 55 7.02 16.05 -4.45
C GLU A 55 6.60 14.67 -4.98
N PHE A 56 6.15 13.79 -4.08
CA PHE A 56 5.61 12.47 -4.43
C PHE A 56 4.09 12.45 -4.60
N ALA A 57 3.43 13.59 -4.46
CA ALA A 57 1.97 13.63 -4.53
C ALA A 57 1.45 13.22 -5.91
N GLY A 58 0.31 12.55 -5.91
CA GLY A 58 -0.29 12.08 -7.15
C GLY A 58 -1.74 11.63 -7.00
N VAL A 59 -2.44 11.57 -8.13
CA VAL A 59 -3.78 10.98 -8.21
C VAL A 59 -3.62 9.46 -8.25
N VAL A 60 -4.16 8.77 -7.25
CA VAL A 60 -4.05 7.31 -7.11
C VAL A 60 -5.42 6.65 -6.90
N PRO A 61 -5.56 5.36 -7.26
CA PRO A 61 -6.65 4.53 -6.77
C PRO A 61 -6.77 4.65 -5.25
N TYR A 62 -7.99 4.79 -4.75
CA TYR A 62 -8.21 4.99 -3.32
C TYR A 62 -7.63 3.86 -2.45
N PRO A 63 -7.73 2.56 -2.82
CA PRO A 63 -7.03 1.50 -2.07
C PRO A 63 -5.52 1.76 -1.90
N ASN A 64 -4.93 2.53 -2.81
CA ASN A 64 -3.51 2.86 -2.86
C ASN A 64 -3.19 4.27 -2.32
N TRP A 65 -4.12 4.92 -1.60
CA TRP A 65 -3.91 6.26 -1.02
C TRP A 65 -2.83 6.26 0.07
N ASN A 66 -2.78 5.21 0.89
CA ASN A 66 -1.82 5.05 2.00
C ASN A 66 -1.41 3.58 2.17
N PRO A 67 -0.78 2.97 1.15
CA PRO A 67 -0.57 1.52 1.08
C PRO A 67 0.36 0.99 2.17
N ARG A 68 1.16 1.87 2.81
CA ARG A 68 2.13 1.48 3.86
C ARG A 68 1.78 2.03 5.25
N SER A 69 0.63 2.68 5.41
CA SER A 69 0.32 3.46 6.62
C SER A 69 1.49 4.37 7.04
N SER A 70 2.20 4.96 6.07
CA SER A 70 3.41 5.76 6.30
C SER A 70 3.12 6.99 7.15
N PHE A 71 1.85 7.44 7.15
CA PHE A 71 1.33 8.52 8.00
C PHE A 71 1.78 8.44 9.47
N LEU A 72 1.97 7.22 9.97
CA LEU A 72 2.28 6.96 11.38
C LEU A 72 3.76 6.60 11.61
N TRP A 73 4.62 6.78 10.60
CA TRP A 73 6.05 6.58 10.73
C TRP A 73 6.71 7.79 11.41
N ASN A 74 7.63 7.50 12.32
CA ASN A 74 8.33 8.47 13.16
C ASN A 74 9.82 8.63 12.78
N GLY A 75 10.28 8.04 11.69
CA GLY A 75 11.68 8.08 11.28
C GLY A 75 12.57 6.94 11.81
N ILE A 76 12.08 6.13 12.75
CA ILE A 76 12.88 5.15 13.48
C ILE A 76 12.49 3.72 13.05
N ASP A 77 13.48 2.92 12.63
CA ASP A 77 13.29 1.53 12.20
C ASP A 77 13.69 0.55 13.31
N THR A 78 12.86 0.47 14.36
CA THR A 78 12.99 -0.51 15.45
C THR A 78 11.67 -1.27 15.65
N SER A 79 11.74 -2.42 16.32
CA SER A 79 10.55 -3.19 16.69
C SER A 79 9.57 -2.38 17.53
N GLU A 80 10.04 -1.58 18.51
CA GLU A 80 9.15 -0.76 19.33
C GLU A 80 8.47 0.33 18.49
N SER A 81 9.19 0.93 17.55
CA SER A 81 8.64 1.92 16.62
C SER A 81 7.54 1.31 15.73
N LEU A 82 7.75 0.07 15.29
CA LEU A 82 6.76 -0.67 14.50
C LEU A 82 5.50 -1.01 15.32
N GLU A 83 5.67 -1.46 16.57
CA GLU A 83 4.56 -1.71 17.50
C GLU A 83 3.76 -0.44 17.77
N GLU A 84 4.45 0.68 18.02
CA GLU A 84 3.81 1.97 18.25
C GLU A 84 3.05 2.46 17.02
N LYS A 85 3.61 2.29 15.82
CA LYS A 85 2.92 2.58 14.56
C LYS A 85 1.60 1.82 14.46
N TYR A 86 1.59 0.52 14.78
CA TYR A 86 0.35 -0.28 14.77
C TYR A 86 -0.63 0.18 15.85
N ARG A 87 -0.15 0.49 17.06
CA ARG A 87 -1.00 1.04 18.13
C ARG A 87 -1.67 2.35 17.71
N LEU A 88 -0.92 3.26 17.08
CA LEU A 88 -1.44 4.52 16.56
C LEU A 88 -2.43 4.31 15.41
N LEU A 89 -2.25 3.28 14.59
CA LEU A 89 -3.19 2.94 13.52
C LEU A 89 -4.55 2.56 14.09
N GLU A 90 -4.58 1.79 15.17
CA GLU A 90 -5.82 1.44 15.86
C GLU A 90 -6.50 2.66 16.50
N VAL A 91 -5.71 3.56 17.11
CA VAL A 91 -6.24 4.85 17.61
C VAL A 91 -6.83 5.68 16.46
N PHE A 92 -6.15 5.74 15.32
CA PHE A 92 -6.62 6.46 14.15
C PHE A 92 -7.92 5.86 13.59
N ARG A 93 -8.00 4.53 13.44
CA ARG A 93 -9.23 3.82 13.04
C ARG A 93 -10.39 4.14 13.98
N LYS A 94 -10.17 4.07 15.29
CA LYS A 94 -11.18 4.39 16.29
C LYS A 94 -11.69 5.84 16.14
N ARG A 95 -10.78 6.80 16.02
CA ARG A 95 -11.12 8.23 15.84
C ARG A 95 -11.86 8.49 14.53
N CYS A 96 -11.49 7.83 13.43
CA CYS A 96 -12.22 7.91 12.18
C CYS A 96 -13.67 7.45 12.36
N LYS A 97 -13.88 6.31 13.01
CA LYS A 97 -15.22 5.79 13.30
C LYS A 97 -16.04 6.76 14.17
N GLU A 98 -15.46 7.28 15.25
CA GLU A 98 -16.11 8.25 16.15
C GLU A 98 -16.51 9.55 15.43
N LYS A 99 -15.75 9.95 14.41
CA LYS A 99 -16.02 11.14 13.59
C LYS A 99 -16.88 10.87 12.35
N GLY A 100 -17.33 9.63 12.14
CA GLY A 100 -18.08 9.24 10.94
C GLY A 100 -17.26 9.34 9.64
N CYS A 101 -15.93 9.21 9.72
CA CYS A 101 -15.07 9.19 8.54
C CYS A 101 -15.11 7.81 7.86
N THR A 102 -15.50 7.78 6.59
CA THR A 102 -15.58 6.56 5.78
C THR A 102 -14.25 6.17 5.11
N LEU A 103 -13.14 6.78 5.53
CA LEU A 103 -11.84 6.70 4.87
C LEU A 103 -11.38 5.26 4.64
N PHE A 104 -11.59 4.36 5.60
CA PHE A 104 -11.17 2.97 5.48
C PHE A 104 -12.09 2.15 4.57
N GLU A 105 -13.40 2.34 4.66
CA GLU A 105 -14.38 1.66 3.81
C GLU A 105 -14.14 2.03 2.34
N GLU A 106 -13.81 3.29 2.05
CA GLU A 106 -13.54 3.74 0.68
C GLU A 106 -12.21 3.20 0.11
N THR A 107 -11.39 2.54 0.93
CA THR A 107 -10.10 1.96 0.53
C THR A 107 -10.16 0.46 0.32
N GLU A 108 -11.31 -0.15 0.59
CA GLU A 108 -11.55 -1.55 0.29
C GLU A 108 -11.54 -1.79 -1.22
N TYR A 109 -11.10 -2.98 -1.62
CA TYR A 109 -11.14 -3.39 -3.01
C TYR A 109 -12.60 -3.61 -3.44
N THR A 110 -12.92 -3.21 -4.67
CA THR A 110 -14.27 -3.35 -5.21
C THR A 110 -14.55 -4.74 -5.76
N SER A 111 -13.51 -5.58 -5.92
CA SER A 111 -13.65 -6.97 -6.32
C SER A 111 -12.49 -7.87 -5.88
N PRO A 112 -12.72 -9.20 -5.78
CA PRO A 112 -11.66 -10.17 -5.49
C PRO A 112 -10.53 -10.20 -6.54
N LEU A 113 -10.84 -9.91 -7.82
CA LEU A 113 -9.82 -9.82 -8.87
C LEU A 113 -8.94 -8.59 -8.65
N GLN A 114 -9.51 -7.45 -8.27
CA GLN A 114 -8.73 -6.26 -7.96
C GLN A 114 -7.79 -6.50 -6.76
N GLU A 115 -8.29 -7.12 -5.69
CA GLU A 115 -7.45 -7.52 -4.56
C GLU A 115 -6.31 -8.43 -5.01
N SER A 116 -6.62 -9.43 -5.84
CA SER A 116 -5.63 -10.40 -6.33
C SER A 116 -4.55 -9.73 -7.19
N MET A 117 -4.94 -8.80 -8.08
CA MET A 117 -4.00 -8.00 -8.87
C MET A 117 -3.05 -7.21 -7.95
N GLN A 118 -3.59 -6.50 -6.96
CA GLN A 118 -2.77 -5.66 -6.07
C GLN A 118 -1.85 -6.51 -5.19
N ARG A 119 -2.32 -7.65 -4.68
CA ARG A 119 -1.47 -8.63 -3.96
C ARG A 119 -0.31 -9.12 -4.83
N ALA A 120 -0.57 -9.49 -6.09
CA ALA A 120 0.49 -9.90 -7.00
C ALA A 120 1.53 -8.78 -7.20
N VAL A 121 1.08 -7.53 -7.40
CA VAL A 121 1.96 -6.37 -7.56
C VAL A 121 2.78 -6.07 -6.30
N ASP A 122 2.16 -6.08 -5.11
CA ASP A 122 2.84 -5.76 -3.86
C ASP A 122 3.92 -6.77 -3.49
N PHE A 123 3.64 -8.07 -3.66
CA PHE A 123 4.62 -9.12 -3.39
C PHE A 123 5.70 -9.18 -4.47
N LEU A 124 5.37 -8.93 -5.74
CA LEU A 124 6.37 -8.78 -6.79
C LEU A 124 7.31 -7.60 -6.49
N ARG A 125 6.75 -6.46 -6.06
CA ARG A 125 7.53 -5.30 -5.61
C ARG A 125 8.45 -5.68 -4.45
N ALA A 126 7.95 -6.38 -3.44
CA ALA A 126 8.78 -6.84 -2.31
C ALA A 126 9.96 -7.69 -2.79
N ILE A 127 9.73 -8.61 -3.74
CA ILE A 127 10.81 -9.42 -4.32
C ILE A 127 11.83 -8.55 -5.05
N VAL A 128 11.41 -7.58 -5.89
CA VAL A 128 12.36 -6.78 -6.69
C VAL A 128 13.02 -5.63 -5.94
N GLU A 129 12.44 -5.15 -4.84
CA GLU A 129 12.99 -4.03 -4.06
C GLU A 129 13.75 -4.48 -2.81
N VAL A 130 13.29 -5.55 -2.14
CA VAL A 130 13.84 -6.00 -0.86
C VAL A 130 14.88 -7.09 -1.06
N SER A 131 14.58 -8.12 -1.87
CA SER A 131 15.50 -9.25 -2.07
C SER A 131 16.89 -8.82 -2.58
N PRO A 132 17.04 -7.89 -3.55
CA PRO A 132 18.36 -7.50 -4.05
C PRO A 132 19.23 -6.79 -3.02
N ARG A 133 18.65 -6.29 -1.92
CA ARG A 133 19.37 -5.65 -0.81
C ARG A 133 19.89 -6.67 0.22
N GLY A 134 19.70 -7.98 -0.01
CA GLY A 134 20.05 -9.03 0.94
C GLY A 134 19.13 -9.12 2.15
N GLN A 135 18.03 -8.37 2.17
CA GLN A 135 17.07 -8.35 3.28
C GLN A 135 15.99 -9.42 3.09
N ARG A 136 15.48 -9.98 4.20
CA ARG A 136 14.31 -10.89 4.24
C ARG A 136 14.35 -12.05 3.23
N GLN A 137 15.52 -12.63 3.04
CA GLN A 137 15.74 -13.69 2.03
C GLN A 137 14.88 -14.93 2.29
N GLU A 138 14.61 -15.21 3.56
CA GLU A 138 13.75 -16.30 4.03
C GLU A 138 12.29 -16.18 3.55
N LEU A 139 11.83 -14.96 3.23
CA LEU A 139 10.46 -14.70 2.80
C LEU A 139 10.27 -14.75 1.28
N VAL A 140 11.37 -14.72 0.51
CA VAL A 140 11.32 -14.56 -0.97
C VAL A 140 10.53 -15.70 -1.63
N GLN A 141 10.67 -16.93 -1.15
CA GLN A 141 9.92 -18.06 -1.70
C GLN A 141 8.42 -17.93 -1.41
N GLY A 142 8.02 -17.58 -0.19
CA GLY A 142 6.61 -17.36 0.14
C GLY A 142 5.99 -16.17 -0.62
N TRP A 143 6.78 -15.12 -0.88
CA TRP A 143 6.36 -14.01 -1.72
C TRP A 143 6.12 -14.45 -3.16
N LYS A 144 7.04 -15.26 -3.72
CA LYS A 144 6.90 -15.83 -5.05
C LYS A 144 5.63 -16.69 -5.15
N ASP A 145 5.38 -17.53 -4.15
CA ASP A 145 4.18 -18.38 -4.14
C ASP A 145 2.90 -17.53 -4.10
N THR A 146 2.89 -16.45 -3.31
CA THR A 146 1.77 -15.50 -3.26
C THR A 146 1.55 -14.81 -4.61
N VAL A 147 2.61 -14.43 -5.32
CA VAL A 147 2.49 -13.88 -6.69
C VAL A 147 1.86 -14.91 -7.62
N LEU A 148 2.37 -16.14 -7.63
CA LEU A 148 1.90 -17.20 -8.54
C LEU A 148 0.45 -17.61 -8.28
N GLU A 149 0.02 -17.65 -7.02
CA GLU A 149 -1.36 -17.92 -6.62
C GLU A 149 -2.31 -16.83 -7.13
N ASN A 150 -1.92 -15.56 -7.02
CA ASN A 150 -2.79 -14.46 -7.38
C ASN A 150 -2.86 -14.21 -8.90
N ILE A 151 -1.78 -14.41 -9.65
CA ILE A 151 -1.83 -14.31 -11.12
C ILE A 151 -2.60 -15.48 -11.75
N ALA A 152 -2.63 -16.66 -11.10
CA ALA A 152 -3.38 -17.82 -11.59
C ALA A 152 -4.89 -17.56 -11.69
N LYS A 153 -5.43 -16.66 -10.85
CA LYS A 153 -6.84 -16.22 -10.90
C LYS A 153 -7.21 -15.51 -12.20
N PHE A 154 -6.22 -15.06 -12.96
CA PHE A 154 -6.39 -14.44 -14.27
C PHE A 154 -6.17 -15.41 -15.43
N GLY A 155 -5.81 -16.68 -15.14
CA GLY A 155 -5.45 -17.69 -16.15
C GLY A 155 -3.98 -17.66 -16.58
N ALA A 156 -3.08 -17.12 -15.73
CA ALA A 156 -1.64 -16.96 -15.99
C ALA A 156 -0.74 -17.79 -15.05
#